data_AF-A0A9R0SZL3-F1
#
_entry.id   AF-A0A9R0SZL3-F1
#
_cell.length_a   1.000
_cell.length_b   1.000
_cell.length_c   1.000
_cell.angle_alpha   90.00
_cell.angle_beta   90.00
_cell.angle_gamma   90.00
#
_symmetry.space_group_name_H-M   'P 1'
#
loop_
_entity.id
_entity.type
_entity.pdbx_description
1 polymer ?
#
loop_
_entity_poly.entity_id
_entity_poly.type
_entity_poly.pdbx_seq_one_letter_code
_entity_poly.pdbx_strand_id
1 'polypeptide(L)'
;MGFLICACLLQLLFLGSSPAAAQSPSPARALDAMLQDYAYRAFVRPHTGIVYNGTVPADLAGVAVSGLRLRSGSLRRKGFSDYFEFSFPPGVIVQPYVERVVLVYHNLGELSEKYYPLPGYTYLSPILGLLVYDAANLSAVGLSELSIVASGSPISVSFSNVRAVPSGSPAPQCVWFDLDGVPQFRGLEANNVCATYRRGHFSIVVNSSDVAPAPGPSGAIAPLIPTDGGRNKGSSDAWKIAVGVVGGVIALGLLALLLVCFVRYKREKKMEVMERNAEVGETLRMAQVGRSQAPVALGTRTKPVIESEYVA
;
A
#
# COMPACT_ATOMS: atom_id res chain seq x y z
N MET A 1 32.63 32.31 -6.70
CA MET A 1 33.19 30.93 -6.79
C MET A 1 33.37 30.32 -5.40
N GLY A 2 34.05 30.97 -4.44
CA GLY A 2 34.28 30.40 -3.09
C GLY A 2 33.03 30.19 -2.21
N PHE A 3 32.03 31.08 -2.28
CA PHE A 3 30.80 30.96 -1.48
C PHE A 3 29.91 29.77 -1.89
N LEU A 4 29.91 29.39 -3.18
CA LEU A 4 29.17 28.24 -3.68
C LEU A 4 29.80 26.90 -3.25
N ILE A 5 31.14 26.86 -3.19
CA ILE A 5 31.88 25.67 -2.74
C ILE A 5 31.67 25.44 -1.24
N CYS A 6 31.64 26.51 -0.43
CA CYS A 6 31.41 26.44 1.01
C CYS A 6 29.97 26.01 1.35
N ALA A 7 28.97 26.46 0.58
CA ALA A 7 27.58 26.03 0.74
C ALA A 7 27.37 24.55 0.37
N CYS A 8 28.04 24.05 -0.68
CA CYS A 8 28.01 22.63 -1.04
C CYS A 8 28.70 21.74 0.00
N LEU A 9 29.80 22.19 0.61
CA LEU A 9 30.49 21.45 1.67
C LEU A 9 29.68 21.40 2.97
N LEU A 10 28.98 22.48 3.34
CA LEU A 10 28.04 22.46 4.45
C LEU A 10 26.85 21.52 4.18
N GLN A 11 26.31 21.49 2.96
CA GLN A 11 25.25 20.55 2.58
C GLN A 11 25.70 19.08 2.60
N LEU A 12 26.96 18.80 2.25
CA LEU A 12 27.54 17.45 2.36
C LEU A 12 27.80 17.02 3.82
N LEU A 13 28.07 17.97 4.73
CA LEU A 13 28.18 17.71 6.18
C LEU A 13 26.81 17.47 6.84
N PHE A 14 25.73 18.09 6.33
CA PHE A 14 24.35 17.79 6.75
C PHE A 14 23.72 16.57 6.04
N LEU A 15 24.35 16.08 4.96
CA LEU A 15 24.13 14.73 4.41
C LEU A 15 25.04 13.68 5.06
N GLY A 16 25.62 14.00 6.23
CA GLY A 16 26.08 13.01 7.19
C GLY A 16 24.94 12.03 7.40
N SER A 17 25.13 10.84 6.84
CA SER A 17 24.15 9.78 6.84
C SER A 17 23.75 9.54 8.29
N SER A 18 22.55 9.96 8.66
CA SER A 18 21.89 9.34 9.80
C SER A 18 21.98 7.85 9.50
N PRO A 19 22.67 7.03 10.30
CA PRO A 19 22.43 5.61 10.20
C PRO A 19 20.94 5.52 10.49
N ALA A 20 20.14 5.22 9.46
CA ALA A 20 18.86 4.63 9.70
C ALA A 20 19.22 3.37 10.48
N ALA A 21 19.16 3.47 11.81
CA ALA A 21 19.26 2.32 12.66
C ALA A 21 18.24 1.36 12.06
N ALA A 22 18.73 0.27 11.47
CA ALA A 22 17.87 -0.76 10.92
C ALA A 22 17.11 -1.29 12.14
N GLN A 23 15.96 -0.68 12.42
CA GLN A 23 15.09 -1.14 13.47
C GLN A 23 14.72 -2.56 13.05
N SER A 24 15.02 -3.51 13.94
CA SER A 24 14.62 -4.89 13.72
C SER A 24 13.12 -4.89 13.42
N PRO A 25 12.67 -5.56 12.34
CA PRO A 25 11.27 -5.57 11.98
C PRO A 25 10.43 -6.05 13.17
N SER A 26 9.26 -5.44 13.37
CA SER A 26 8.36 -5.88 14.43
C SER A 26 8.00 -7.35 14.23
N PRO A 27 7.65 -8.10 15.31
CA PRO A 27 7.31 -9.51 15.19
C PRO A 27 6.22 -9.80 14.14
N ALA A 28 5.22 -8.93 14.03
CA ALA A 28 4.19 -9.00 13.01
C ALA A 28 4.74 -8.85 11.59
N ARG A 29 5.69 -7.93 11.36
CA ARG A 29 6.32 -7.73 10.05
C ARG A 29 7.26 -8.87 9.67
N ALA A 30 7.97 -9.43 10.63
CA ALA A 30 8.76 -10.64 10.42
C ALA A 30 7.87 -11.84 10.05
N LEU A 31 6.70 -11.97 10.70
CA LEU A 31 5.71 -12.98 10.36
C LEU A 31 5.17 -12.77 8.94
N ASP A 32 4.80 -11.55 8.56
CA ASP A 32 4.28 -11.24 7.21
C ASP A 32 5.26 -11.65 6.10
N ALA A 33 6.55 -11.33 6.28
CA ALA A 33 7.60 -11.71 5.33
C ALA A 33 7.76 -13.24 5.24
N MET A 34 7.64 -13.94 6.36
CA MET A 34 7.68 -15.41 6.39
C MET A 34 6.47 -16.02 5.69
N LEU A 35 5.26 -15.52 5.98
CA LEU A 35 4.02 -16.00 5.35
C LEU A 35 4.00 -15.71 3.85
N GLN A 36 4.55 -14.58 3.41
CA GLN A 36 4.73 -14.28 1.99
C GLN A 36 5.56 -15.36 1.27
N ASP A 37 6.67 -15.82 1.86
CA ASP A 37 7.50 -16.89 1.29
C ASP A 37 6.71 -18.21 1.17
N TYR A 38 5.96 -18.59 2.20
CA TYR A 38 5.10 -19.78 2.14
C TYR A 38 3.98 -19.68 1.10
N ALA A 39 3.39 -18.49 0.93
CA ALA A 39 2.40 -18.25 -0.13
C ALA A 39 3.01 -18.39 -1.52
N TYR A 40 4.24 -17.89 -1.71
CA TYR A 40 4.92 -17.93 -3.01
C TYR A 40 5.33 -19.35 -3.40
N ARG A 41 5.82 -20.15 -2.44
CA ARG A 41 6.19 -21.55 -2.65
C ARG A 41 5.03 -22.43 -3.13
N ALA A 42 3.78 -22.05 -2.85
CA ALA A 42 2.60 -22.77 -3.31
C ALA A 42 2.38 -22.70 -4.83
N PHE A 43 3.00 -21.74 -5.52
CA PHE A 43 2.81 -21.54 -6.96
C PHE A 43 3.67 -22.46 -7.83
N VAL A 44 3.21 -23.69 -8.05
CA VAL A 44 3.81 -24.62 -9.02
C VAL A 44 3.06 -24.52 -10.35
N ARG A 45 3.59 -23.75 -11.30
CA ARG A 45 2.95 -23.42 -12.61
C ARG A 45 1.56 -22.76 -12.45
N PRO A 46 1.51 -21.56 -11.86
CA PRO A 46 0.26 -20.95 -11.45
C PRO A 46 -0.54 -20.34 -12.60
N HIS A 47 -1.86 -20.48 -12.52
CA HIS A 47 -2.80 -19.76 -13.38
C HIS A 47 -3.31 -18.50 -12.69
N THR A 48 -3.67 -17.50 -13.49
CA THR A 48 -4.25 -16.25 -12.97
C THR A 48 -5.67 -16.51 -12.45
N GLY A 49 -6.02 -15.96 -11.29
CA GLY A 49 -7.37 -16.07 -10.72
C GLY A 49 -7.63 -17.35 -9.93
N ILE A 50 -6.62 -18.20 -9.73
CA ILE A 50 -6.72 -19.40 -8.88
C ILE A 50 -5.99 -19.13 -7.57
N VAL A 51 -6.59 -19.57 -6.47
CA VAL A 51 -6.01 -19.49 -5.12
C VAL A 51 -5.15 -20.73 -4.87
N TYR A 52 -3.94 -20.51 -4.35
CA TYR A 52 -3.00 -21.56 -3.99
C TYR A 52 -2.72 -21.50 -2.49
N ASN A 53 -3.01 -22.58 -1.78
CA ASN A 53 -2.81 -22.66 -0.33
C ASN A 53 -1.34 -22.97 -0.02
N GLY A 54 -0.73 -22.16 0.84
CA GLY A 54 0.60 -22.39 1.36
C GLY A 54 0.58 -23.32 2.56
N THR A 55 1.71 -23.99 2.81
CA THR A 55 1.89 -24.86 3.97
C THR A 55 2.86 -24.20 4.93
N VAL A 56 2.38 -23.86 6.12
CA VAL A 56 3.18 -23.25 7.19
C VAL A 56 3.87 -24.31 8.05
N PRO A 57 4.97 -23.96 8.73
CA PRO A 57 5.67 -24.86 9.64
C PRO A 57 4.87 -25.10 10.92
N ALA A 58 5.23 -26.15 11.66
CA ALA A 58 4.44 -26.64 12.80
C ALA A 58 4.32 -25.63 13.97
N ASP A 59 5.29 -24.73 14.10
CA ASP A 59 5.28 -23.62 15.07
C ASP A 59 4.23 -22.55 14.77
N LEU A 60 3.69 -22.53 13.54
CA LEU A 60 2.57 -21.70 13.10
C LEU A 60 1.30 -22.53 12.86
N ALA A 61 1.16 -23.68 13.52
CA ALA A 61 -0.05 -24.50 13.45
C ALA A 61 -1.30 -23.65 13.77
N GLY A 62 -2.34 -23.79 12.93
CA GLY A 62 -3.56 -22.99 13.02
C GLY A 62 -3.55 -21.68 12.22
N VAL A 63 -2.39 -21.27 11.68
CA VAL A 63 -2.31 -20.16 10.70
C VAL A 63 -2.60 -20.71 9.31
N ALA A 64 -3.52 -20.08 8.60
CA ALA A 64 -3.74 -20.34 7.18
C ALA A 64 -3.08 -19.24 6.34
N VAL A 65 -2.43 -19.63 5.24
CA VAL A 65 -1.84 -18.71 4.27
C VAL A 65 -2.15 -19.17 2.86
N SER A 66 -2.53 -18.24 1.99
CA SER A 66 -2.80 -18.52 0.59
C SER A 66 -2.37 -17.36 -0.30
N GLY A 67 -1.97 -17.69 -1.53
CA GLY A 67 -1.60 -16.74 -2.56
C GLY A 67 -2.60 -16.77 -3.72
N LEU A 68 -2.99 -15.59 -4.20
CA LEU A 68 -3.79 -15.42 -5.42
C LEU A 68 -3.06 -14.51 -6.39
N ARG A 69 -2.73 -15.05 -7.57
CA ARG A 69 -2.06 -14.29 -8.63
C ARG A 69 -3.08 -13.63 -9.56
N LEU A 70 -3.01 -12.31 -9.70
CA LEU A 70 -3.87 -11.53 -10.59
C LEU A 70 -3.06 -10.62 -11.52
N ARG A 71 -3.64 -10.23 -12.66
CA ARG A 71 -3.17 -9.08 -13.44
C ARG A 71 -3.73 -7.81 -12.83
N SER A 72 -2.90 -6.79 -12.59
CA SER A 72 -3.32 -5.51 -12.00
C SER A 72 -4.42 -4.83 -12.81
N GLY A 73 -4.33 -4.89 -14.14
CA GLY A 73 -5.37 -4.36 -15.02
C GLY A 73 -6.71 -5.11 -14.93
N SER A 74 -6.70 -6.43 -14.66
CA SER A 74 -7.93 -7.20 -14.47
C SER A 74 -8.56 -6.90 -13.12
N LEU A 75 -7.76 -6.86 -12.05
CA LEU A 75 -8.20 -6.47 -10.72
C LEU A 75 -8.85 -5.07 -10.74
N ARG A 76 -8.23 -4.10 -11.42
CA ARG A 76 -8.80 -2.75 -11.57
C ARG A 76 -10.12 -2.73 -12.34
N ARG A 77 -10.23 -3.46 -13.45
CA ARG A 77 -11.43 -3.39 -14.32
C ARG A 77 -12.60 -4.23 -13.82
N LYS A 78 -12.32 -5.40 -13.22
CA LYS A 78 -13.32 -6.42 -12.90
C LYS A 78 -13.48 -6.66 -11.41
N GLY A 79 -12.52 -6.28 -10.58
CA GLY A 79 -12.47 -6.74 -9.19
C GLY A 79 -12.16 -8.25 -9.11
N PHE A 80 -12.42 -8.83 -7.94
CA PHE A 80 -12.33 -10.26 -7.66
C PHE A 80 -13.09 -10.57 -6.37
N SER A 81 -14.15 -11.39 -6.42
CA SER A 81 -15.00 -11.66 -5.24
C SER A 81 -14.64 -12.92 -4.48
N ASP A 82 -13.99 -13.89 -5.12
CA ASP A 82 -13.89 -15.26 -4.61
C ASP A 82 -12.57 -15.49 -3.86
N TYR A 83 -12.21 -14.59 -2.93
CA TYR A 83 -10.96 -14.65 -2.17
C TYR A 83 -11.18 -14.74 -0.67
N PHE A 84 -11.70 -15.88 -0.23
CA PHE A 84 -12.04 -16.15 1.17
C PHE A 84 -12.99 -15.09 1.74
N GLU A 85 -12.59 -14.39 2.81
CA GLU A 85 -13.36 -13.30 3.42
C GLU A 85 -13.25 -11.98 2.64
N PHE A 86 -12.33 -11.86 1.67
CA PHE A 86 -12.09 -10.62 0.94
C PHE A 86 -12.82 -10.57 -0.40
N SER A 87 -13.57 -9.50 -0.63
CA SER A 87 -14.17 -9.18 -1.93
C SER A 87 -13.67 -7.83 -2.44
N PHE A 88 -13.01 -7.87 -3.60
CA PHE A 88 -12.42 -6.71 -4.25
C PHE A 88 -13.39 -6.14 -5.29
N PRO A 89 -13.84 -4.89 -5.14
CA PRO A 89 -14.65 -4.25 -6.15
C PRO A 89 -13.81 -3.87 -7.39
N PRO A 90 -14.47 -3.57 -8.53
CA PRO A 90 -13.83 -2.81 -9.59
C PRO A 90 -13.28 -1.47 -9.07
N GLY A 91 -12.16 -1.02 -9.64
CA GLY A 91 -11.50 0.24 -9.28
C GLY A 91 -10.36 0.12 -8.27
N VAL A 92 -9.92 -1.10 -7.92
CA VAL A 92 -8.72 -1.30 -7.09
C VAL A 92 -7.46 -1.02 -7.91
N ILE A 93 -6.63 -0.08 -7.44
CA ILE A 93 -5.39 0.37 -8.09
C ILE A 93 -4.20 -0.10 -7.25
N VAL A 94 -3.21 -0.72 -7.90
CA VAL A 94 -1.93 -1.13 -7.30
C VAL A 94 -0.89 -0.04 -7.50
N GLN A 95 -0.14 0.30 -6.45
CA GLN A 95 0.88 1.34 -6.43
C GLN A 95 2.17 0.86 -5.71
N PRO A 96 3.35 0.92 -6.36
CA PRO A 96 3.56 1.27 -7.77
C PRO A 96 2.91 0.25 -8.73
N TYR A 97 2.70 0.67 -9.98
CA TYR A 97 2.09 -0.21 -10.98
C TYR A 97 3.05 -1.35 -11.35
N VAL A 98 2.55 -2.58 -11.28
CA VAL A 98 3.19 -3.79 -11.79
C VAL A 98 2.20 -4.56 -12.67
N GLU A 99 2.67 -5.38 -13.61
CA GLU A 99 1.75 -6.09 -14.53
C GLU A 99 0.90 -7.15 -13.80
N ARG A 100 1.52 -7.87 -12.86
CA ARG A 100 0.91 -8.95 -12.07
C ARG A 100 1.25 -8.79 -10.60
N VAL A 101 0.27 -9.08 -9.76
CA VAL A 101 0.41 -9.08 -8.31
C VAL A 101 0.08 -10.45 -7.73
N VAL A 102 0.69 -10.74 -6.58
CA VAL A 102 0.18 -11.75 -5.66
C VAL A 102 -0.54 -11.01 -4.55
N LEU A 103 -1.82 -11.31 -4.37
CA LEU A 103 -2.53 -11.03 -3.14
C LEU A 103 -2.20 -12.17 -2.19
N VAL A 104 -1.73 -11.85 -0.98
CA VAL A 104 -1.41 -12.84 0.05
C VAL A 104 -2.42 -12.68 1.17
N TYR A 105 -3.12 -13.78 1.45
CA TYR A 105 -4.11 -13.91 2.50
C TYR A 105 -3.49 -14.62 3.68
N HIS A 106 -3.69 -14.08 4.88
CA HIS A 106 -3.33 -14.72 6.14
C HIS A 106 -4.58 -14.84 7.03
N ASN A 107 -4.74 -15.95 7.74
CA ASN A 107 -5.65 -16.07 8.87
C ASN A 107 -4.83 -16.50 10.08
N LEU A 108 -4.68 -15.63 11.08
CA LEU A 108 -3.81 -15.89 12.22
C LEU A 108 -4.44 -16.76 13.31
N GLY A 109 -5.74 -17.05 13.23
CA GLY A 109 -6.42 -17.88 14.20
C GLY A 109 -6.18 -17.41 15.64
N GLU A 110 -5.80 -18.34 16.52
CA GLU A 110 -5.51 -18.07 17.93
C GLU A 110 -4.23 -17.25 18.16
N LEU A 111 -3.35 -17.15 17.15
CA LEU A 111 -2.12 -16.34 17.25
C LEU A 111 -2.37 -14.84 17.04
N SER A 112 -3.61 -14.43 16.77
CA SER A 112 -3.98 -13.03 16.53
C SER A 112 -3.48 -12.09 17.63
N GLU A 113 -3.81 -12.38 18.89
CA GLU A 113 -3.45 -11.53 20.05
C GLU A 113 -1.94 -11.55 20.35
N LYS A 114 -1.24 -12.63 19.98
CA LYS A 114 0.22 -12.74 20.12
C LYS A 114 0.95 -11.77 19.20
N TYR A 115 0.49 -11.62 17.96
CA TYR A 115 1.17 -10.78 16.96
C TYR A 115 0.64 -9.36 16.90
N TYR A 116 -0.63 -9.16 17.27
CA TYR A 116 -1.28 -7.85 17.33
C TYR A 116 -1.92 -7.69 18.71
N PRO A 117 -1.13 -7.43 19.75
CA PRO A 117 -1.68 -7.15 21.06
C PRO A 117 -2.48 -5.83 21.01
N LEU A 118 -3.71 -5.86 21.52
CA LEU A 118 -4.61 -4.70 21.51
C LEU A 118 -5.23 -4.46 22.90
N PRO A 119 -4.51 -3.78 23.82
CA PRO A 119 -4.97 -3.55 25.18
C PRO A 119 -6.30 -2.80 25.24
N GLY A 120 -7.19 -3.24 26.14
CA GLY A 120 -8.53 -2.63 26.32
C GLY A 120 -9.57 -3.11 25.31
N TYR A 121 -9.22 -4.04 24.41
CA TYR A 121 -10.12 -4.61 23.43
C TYR A 121 -10.04 -6.14 23.42
N THR A 122 -11.17 -6.78 23.15
CA THR A 122 -11.27 -8.23 22.98
C THR A 122 -11.55 -8.55 21.53
N TYR A 123 -10.75 -9.45 20.95
CA TYR A 123 -10.96 -9.98 19.61
C TYR A 123 -12.21 -10.87 19.54
N LEU A 124 -13.12 -10.51 18.63
CA LEU A 124 -14.31 -11.30 18.30
C LEU A 124 -14.10 -12.20 17.09
N SER A 125 -13.11 -11.91 16.26
CA SER A 125 -12.70 -12.72 15.11
C SER A 125 -11.18 -12.89 15.12
N PRO A 126 -10.62 -13.87 14.39
CA PRO A 126 -9.19 -13.90 14.12
C PRO A 126 -8.78 -12.72 13.23
N ILE A 127 -7.50 -12.40 13.24
CA ILE A 127 -6.91 -11.41 12.34
C ILE A 127 -6.74 -12.01 10.96
N LEU A 128 -7.29 -11.29 9.98
CA LEU A 128 -7.17 -11.57 8.56
C LEU A 128 -6.19 -10.57 7.93
N GLY A 129 -5.11 -11.08 7.36
CA GLY A 129 -4.11 -10.30 6.63
C GLY A 129 -4.42 -10.27 5.15
N LEU A 130 -4.35 -9.07 4.56
CA LEU A 130 -4.32 -8.88 3.12
C LEU A 130 -3.10 -8.04 2.75
N LEU A 131 -2.11 -8.67 2.13
CA LEU A 131 -0.91 -8.02 1.62
C LEU A 131 -0.77 -8.23 0.12
N VAL A 132 0.02 -7.37 -0.53
CA VAL A 132 0.13 -7.34 -1.99
C VAL A 132 1.59 -7.21 -2.39
N TYR A 133 2.02 -8.03 -3.33
CA TYR A 133 3.42 -8.11 -3.77
C TYR A 133 3.53 -8.27 -5.29
N ASP A 134 4.70 -7.98 -5.85
CA ASP A 134 4.97 -8.16 -7.28
C ASP A 134 5.04 -9.65 -7.65
N ALA A 135 4.33 -10.04 -8.73
CA ALA A 135 4.28 -11.40 -9.26
C ALA A 135 5.02 -11.57 -10.60
N ALA A 136 5.94 -10.66 -10.94
CA ALA A 136 6.84 -10.78 -12.08
C ALA A 136 7.78 -11.98 -11.93
N ASN A 137 8.39 -12.13 -10.74
CA ASN A 137 9.24 -13.25 -10.39
C ASN A 137 8.75 -13.92 -9.10
N LEU A 138 8.13 -15.09 -9.22
CA LEU A 138 7.58 -15.85 -8.09
C LEU A 138 8.66 -16.60 -7.28
N SER A 139 9.92 -16.55 -7.73
CA SER A 139 11.06 -17.07 -6.98
C SER A 139 11.88 -15.93 -6.32
N ALA A 140 11.40 -14.69 -6.40
CA ALA A 140 12.05 -13.57 -5.74
C ALA A 140 11.84 -13.62 -4.23
N VAL A 141 12.89 -13.24 -3.50
CA VAL A 141 12.92 -13.15 -2.03
C VAL A 141 13.05 -11.70 -1.61
N GLY A 142 12.54 -11.36 -0.42
CA GLY A 142 12.67 -10.00 0.13
C GLY A 142 11.88 -8.95 -0.65
N LEU A 143 10.72 -9.33 -1.20
CA LEU A 143 9.84 -8.40 -1.92
C LEU A 143 9.22 -7.38 -0.96
N SER A 144 9.25 -6.10 -1.33
CA SER A 144 8.50 -5.06 -0.62
C SER A 144 7.00 -5.16 -0.91
N GLU A 145 6.17 -4.81 0.07
CA GLU A 145 4.72 -4.77 -0.11
C GLU A 145 4.29 -3.58 -1.00
N LEU A 146 3.51 -3.89 -2.03
CA LEU A 146 2.84 -2.91 -2.87
C LEU A 146 1.60 -2.35 -2.17
N SER A 147 1.33 -1.06 -2.32
CA SER A 147 0.07 -0.48 -1.83
C SER A 147 -1.08 -0.78 -2.79
N ILE A 148 -2.29 -0.91 -2.25
CA ILE A 148 -3.54 -0.92 -3.02
C ILE A 148 -4.45 0.19 -2.51
N VAL A 149 -5.17 0.79 -3.44
CA VAL A 149 -6.17 1.82 -3.16
C VAL A 149 -7.43 1.50 -3.94
N ALA A 150 -8.54 1.27 -3.24
CA ALA A 150 -9.85 1.22 -3.87
C ALA A 150 -10.36 2.66 -4.07
N SER A 151 -10.70 3.06 -5.31
CA SER A 151 -11.03 4.46 -5.62
C SER A 151 -12.53 4.79 -5.62
N GLY A 152 -13.41 3.79 -5.43
CA GLY A 152 -14.86 3.95 -5.46
C GLY A 152 -15.51 3.22 -4.29
N SER A 153 -15.89 1.96 -4.53
CA SER A 153 -16.39 1.07 -3.47
C SER A 153 -15.22 0.53 -2.63
N PRO A 154 -15.41 0.29 -1.31
CA PRO A 154 -14.40 -0.34 -0.47
C PRO A 154 -14.26 -1.82 -0.79
N ILE A 155 -13.08 -2.37 -0.46
CA ILE A 155 -12.87 -3.81 -0.31
C ILE A 155 -13.67 -4.26 0.91
N SER A 156 -14.50 -5.28 0.73
CA SER A 156 -15.29 -5.88 1.79
C SER A 156 -14.52 -7.03 2.45
N VAL A 157 -14.56 -7.09 3.78
CA VAL A 157 -13.99 -8.16 4.60
C VAL A 157 -15.12 -8.78 5.41
N SER A 158 -15.59 -9.95 4.99
CA SER A 158 -16.75 -10.64 5.56
C SER A 158 -16.31 -11.80 6.45
N PHE A 159 -16.43 -11.63 7.76
CA PHE A 159 -15.99 -12.62 8.74
C PHE A 159 -17.06 -13.69 8.95
N SER A 160 -16.72 -14.98 8.76
CA SER A 160 -17.67 -16.07 9.00
C SER A 160 -17.79 -16.47 10.47
N ASN A 161 -16.71 -16.35 11.25
CA ASN A 161 -16.62 -16.84 12.63
C ASN A 161 -16.43 -15.68 13.62
N VAL A 162 -17.49 -14.89 13.85
CA VAL A 162 -17.49 -13.80 14.83
C VAL A 162 -18.12 -14.31 16.13
N ARG A 163 -17.39 -14.19 17.25
CA ARG A 163 -17.88 -14.55 18.58
C ARG A 163 -19.07 -13.68 18.95
N ALA A 164 -20.12 -14.31 19.46
CA ALA A 164 -21.29 -13.60 19.98
C ALA A 164 -20.89 -12.76 21.20
N VAL A 165 -21.48 -11.58 21.30
CA VAL A 165 -21.28 -10.65 22.42
C VAL A 165 -22.55 -10.60 23.26
N PRO A 166 -22.47 -10.61 24.61
CA PRO A 166 -23.65 -10.51 25.46
C PRO A 166 -24.48 -9.25 25.19
N SER A 167 -25.80 -9.36 25.33
CA SER A 167 -26.71 -8.22 25.22
C SER A 167 -26.33 -7.11 26.21
N GLY A 168 -26.26 -5.87 25.74
CA GLY A 168 -25.85 -4.71 26.54
C GLY A 168 -24.34 -4.39 26.51
N SER A 169 -23.54 -5.21 25.83
CA SER A 169 -22.12 -4.90 25.60
C SER A 169 -21.95 -3.76 24.58
N PRO A 170 -20.78 -3.10 24.53
CA PRO A 170 -20.49 -2.11 23.51
C PRO A 170 -20.64 -2.66 22.10
N ALA A 171 -20.99 -1.77 21.17
CA ALA A 171 -21.06 -2.12 19.76
C ALA A 171 -19.69 -2.64 19.27
N PRO A 172 -19.63 -3.79 18.57
CA PRO A 172 -18.42 -4.24 17.92
C PRO A 172 -17.88 -3.19 16.94
N GLN A 173 -16.57 -3.21 16.73
CA GLN A 173 -15.88 -2.33 15.80
C GLN A 173 -14.91 -3.14 14.95
N CYS A 174 -14.73 -2.71 13.70
CA CYS A 174 -13.62 -3.15 12.87
C CYS A 174 -12.34 -2.49 13.37
N VAL A 175 -11.28 -3.28 13.55
CA VAL A 175 -9.92 -2.78 13.72
C VAL A 175 -9.12 -3.11 12.46
N TRP A 176 -8.36 -2.12 11.99
CA TRP A 176 -7.42 -2.23 10.88
C TRP A 176 -6.03 -1.84 11.37
N PHE A 177 -5.04 -2.69 11.11
CA PHE A 177 -3.64 -2.39 11.33
C PHE A 177 -2.96 -2.11 9.98
N ASP A 178 -2.28 -0.98 9.91
CA ASP A 178 -1.38 -0.69 8.79
C ASP A 178 -0.06 -1.47 8.92
N LEU A 179 0.91 -1.15 8.06
CA LEU A 179 2.22 -1.79 8.12
C LEU A 179 3.05 -1.43 9.36
N ASP A 180 2.75 -0.29 9.98
CA ASP A 180 3.46 0.15 11.18
C ASP A 180 2.86 -0.51 12.42
N GLY A 181 1.75 -1.24 12.26
CA GLY A 181 1.03 -1.93 13.32
C GLY A 181 0.15 -0.99 14.13
N VAL A 182 -0.14 0.21 13.62
CA VAL A 182 -0.97 1.18 14.32
C VAL A 182 -2.45 0.83 14.12
N PRO A 183 -3.22 0.58 15.19
CA PRO A 183 -4.63 0.23 15.08
C PRO A 183 -5.48 1.45 14.70
N GLN A 184 -6.42 1.24 13.80
CA GLN A 184 -7.47 2.19 13.45
C GLN A 184 -8.83 1.51 13.55
N PHE A 185 -9.79 2.21 14.16
CA PHE A 185 -11.12 1.66 14.44
C PHE A 185 -12.17 2.26 13.51
N ARG A 186 -13.12 1.43 13.09
CA ARG A 186 -14.26 1.83 12.27
C ARG A 186 -15.51 1.06 12.64
N GLY A 187 -16.69 1.66 12.42
CA GLY A 187 -17.95 0.93 12.49
C GLY A 187 -17.99 -0.19 11.44
N LEU A 188 -18.78 -1.22 11.72
CA LEU A 188 -19.05 -2.28 10.74
C LEU A 188 -20.05 -1.77 9.68
N GLU A 189 -19.93 -2.27 8.45
CA GLU A 189 -20.93 -2.04 7.39
C GLU A 189 -22.17 -2.91 7.60
N ALA A 190 -21.98 -4.12 8.16
CA ALA A 190 -23.02 -5.06 8.57
C ALA A 190 -22.48 -5.90 9.75
N ASN A 191 -23.32 -6.71 10.41
CA ASN A 191 -22.97 -7.42 11.66
C ASN A 191 -21.61 -8.13 11.69
N ASN A 192 -21.09 -8.57 10.54
CA ASN A 192 -19.83 -9.29 10.39
C ASN A 192 -18.96 -8.76 9.23
N VAL A 193 -19.20 -7.54 8.75
CA VAL A 193 -18.53 -7.00 7.56
C VAL A 193 -17.78 -5.71 7.87
N CYS A 194 -16.50 -5.70 7.53
CA CYS A 194 -15.65 -4.52 7.56
C CYS A 194 -15.39 -3.98 6.15
N ALA A 195 -15.22 -2.66 6.04
CA ALA A 195 -14.84 -1.98 4.80
C ALA A 195 -13.45 -1.35 4.90
N THR A 196 -12.62 -1.61 3.90
CA THR A 196 -11.29 -1.03 3.77
C THR A 196 -11.02 -0.51 2.37
N TYR A 197 -10.15 0.48 2.25
CA TYR A 197 -9.66 1.00 0.97
C TYR A 197 -8.22 0.62 0.71
N ARG A 198 -7.57 -0.06 1.67
CA ARG A 198 -6.14 -0.34 1.69
C ARG A 198 -5.88 -1.78 2.12
N ARG A 199 -4.64 -2.22 1.91
CA ARG A 199 -4.11 -3.46 2.49
C ARG A 199 -3.86 -3.31 3.99
N GLY A 200 -3.64 -4.43 4.67
CA GLY A 200 -3.29 -4.50 6.08
C GLY A 200 -3.92 -5.70 6.75
N HIS A 201 -4.11 -5.60 8.06
CA HIS A 201 -4.63 -6.68 8.89
C HIS A 201 -5.92 -6.23 9.56
N PHE A 202 -6.94 -7.08 9.53
CA PHE A 202 -8.30 -6.73 9.87
C PHE A 202 -8.87 -7.70 10.89
N SER A 203 -9.65 -7.18 11.82
CA SER A 203 -10.45 -7.99 12.74
C SER A 203 -11.66 -7.23 13.24
N ILE A 204 -12.60 -7.93 13.87
CA ILE A 204 -13.67 -7.36 14.67
C ILE A 204 -13.29 -7.48 16.14
N VAL A 205 -13.48 -6.40 16.89
CA VAL A 205 -13.18 -6.29 18.31
C VAL A 205 -14.34 -5.64 19.06
N VAL A 206 -14.37 -5.80 20.37
CA VAL A 206 -15.24 -5.05 21.28
C VAL A 206 -14.39 -4.42 22.37
N ASN A 207 -14.78 -3.24 22.85
CA ASN A 207 -14.12 -2.59 23.98
C ASN A 207 -14.34 -3.43 25.24
N SER A 208 -13.27 -3.90 25.86
CA SER A 208 -13.30 -4.76 27.05
C SER A 208 -13.61 -3.99 28.33
N SER A 209 -13.42 -2.67 28.33
CA SER A 209 -13.57 -1.83 29.54
C SER A 209 -15.00 -1.75 30.05
N ASP A 210 -15.98 -2.14 29.22
CA ASP A 210 -17.41 -2.16 29.54
C ASP A 210 -18.01 -3.58 29.51
N VAL A 211 -17.20 -4.63 29.31
CA VAL A 211 -17.70 -6.01 29.40
C VAL A 211 -17.80 -6.37 30.87
N ALA A 212 -18.98 -6.14 31.44
CA ALA A 212 -19.30 -6.62 32.78
C ALA A 212 -19.02 -8.14 32.85
N PRO A 213 -18.26 -8.63 33.86
CA PRO A 213 -18.08 -10.06 34.04
C PRO A 213 -19.45 -10.73 34.17
N ALA A 214 -19.60 -11.89 33.52
CA ALA A 214 -20.86 -12.64 33.52
C ALA A 214 -21.42 -12.79 34.94
N PRO A 215 -22.75 -12.62 35.14
CA PRO A 215 -23.33 -12.67 36.48
C PRO A 215 -23.15 -14.07 37.08
N GLY A 216 -22.37 -14.14 38.16
CA GLY A 216 -22.37 -15.29 39.05
C GLY A 216 -23.76 -15.47 39.70
N PRO A 217 -24.10 -16.69 40.15
CA PRO A 217 -25.43 -17.00 40.63
C PRO A 217 -25.82 -16.16 41.85
N SER A 218 -27.08 -15.69 41.78
CA SER A 218 -27.81 -14.78 42.66
C SER A 218 -27.70 -15.09 44.16
N GLY A 219 -27.49 -14.03 44.97
CA GLY A 219 -27.66 -14.07 46.42
C GLY A 219 -27.68 -12.68 47.08
N ALA A 220 -28.88 -12.25 47.49
CA ALA A 220 -29.21 -11.30 48.58
C ALA A 220 -29.08 -9.77 48.39
N ILE A 221 -30.16 -9.17 47.87
CA ILE A 221 -31.02 -8.07 48.40
C ILE A 221 -30.46 -7.00 49.39
N ALA A 222 -30.54 -5.73 48.91
CA ALA A 222 -30.91 -4.44 49.55
C ALA A 222 -29.88 -3.57 50.33
N PRO A 223 -30.10 -2.22 50.49
CA PRO A 223 -30.94 -1.26 49.74
C PRO A 223 -30.25 0.08 49.35
N LEU A 224 -30.99 0.88 48.57
CA LEU A 224 -30.73 2.22 48.03
C LEU A 224 -30.60 3.35 49.06
N ILE A 225 -29.73 4.33 48.76
CA ILE A 225 -29.81 5.73 49.24
C ILE A 225 -29.53 6.67 48.04
N PRO A 226 -30.39 7.67 47.75
CA PRO A 226 -30.12 8.71 46.76
C PRO A 226 -29.49 9.94 47.41
N THR A 227 -28.53 10.58 46.74
CA THR A 227 -28.23 12.00 46.98
C THR A 227 -27.96 12.72 45.67
N ASP A 228 -28.53 13.92 45.63
CA ASP A 228 -28.74 14.84 44.52
C ASP A 228 -27.62 15.88 44.45
N GLY A 229 -27.48 16.52 43.28
CA GLY A 229 -26.94 17.88 43.17
C GLY A 229 -25.48 18.07 42.76
N GLY A 230 -25.26 18.79 41.65
CA GLY A 230 -23.99 19.48 41.41
C GLY A 230 -23.67 19.83 39.97
N ARG A 231 -24.31 20.87 39.41
CA ARG A 231 -24.04 21.42 38.08
C ARG A 231 -22.95 22.51 38.15
N ASN A 232 -22.03 22.46 37.18
CA ASN A 232 -21.27 23.54 36.54
C ASN A 232 -20.05 24.22 37.25
N LYS A 233 -18.95 24.23 36.46
CA LYS A 233 -18.12 25.38 36.05
C LYS A 233 -16.69 25.45 36.60
N GLY A 234 -15.73 25.24 35.70
CA GLY A 234 -14.32 25.66 35.80
C GLY A 234 -13.67 25.43 34.44
N SER A 235 -13.61 26.44 33.58
CA SER A 235 -12.48 27.38 33.39
C SER A 235 -11.32 26.78 32.59
N SER A 236 -11.11 27.30 31.37
CA SER A 236 -9.83 27.87 30.96
C SER A 236 -9.98 28.50 29.57
N ASP A 237 -10.18 29.82 29.54
CA ASP A 237 -9.70 30.61 28.42
C ASP A 237 -8.18 30.77 28.53
N ALA A 238 -7.56 31.00 27.38
CA ALA A 238 -6.20 31.51 27.16
C ALA A 238 -5.10 30.47 26.83
N TRP A 239 -4.87 30.32 25.53
CA TRP A 239 -3.50 30.44 25.01
C TRP A 239 -3.52 31.29 23.74
N LYS A 240 -3.09 32.55 23.87
CA LYS A 240 -2.62 33.37 22.76
C LYS A 240 -1.14 33.66 22.97
N ILE A 241 -0.46 33.69 21.82
CA ILE A 241 0.90 34.16 21.50
C ILE A 241 1.98 33.08 21.52
N ALA A 242 2.36 32.67 20.31
CA ALA A 242 3.74 32.77 19.85
C ALA A 242 3.78 32.90 18.32
N VAL A 243 3.93 34.15 17.88
CA VAL A 243 4.30 34.56 16.52
C VAL A 243 5.76 34.14 16.26
N GLY A 244 6.05 33.68 15.04
CA GLY A 244 7.33 33.99 14.42
C GLY A 244 8.37 32.89 14.24
N VAL A 245 8.01 31.65 13.86
CA VAL A 245 8.97 30.71 13.22
C VAL A 245 8.31 29.87 12.11
N VAL A 246 7.05 29.48 12.27
CA VAL A 246 6.36 28.57 11.33
C VAL A 246 6.00 29.24 10.00
N GLY A 247 5.69 30.54 10.00
CA GLY A 247 5.38 31.29 8.78
C GLY A 247 6.57 31.41 7.82
N GLY A 248 7.79 31.48 8.36
CA GLY A 248 9.02 31.53 7.56
C GLY A 248 9.25 30.24 6.79
N VAL A 249 9.09 29.08 7.43
CA VAL A 249 9.27 27.77 6.79
C VAL A 249 8.22 27.52 5.71
N ILE A 250 6.97 27.93 5.95
CA ILE A 250 5.89 27.83 4.95
C ILE A 250 6.19 28.73 3.76
N ALA A 251 6.58 29.99 3.99
CA ALA A 251 6.92 30.93 2.91
C ALA A 251 8.14 30.46 2.10
N LEU A 252 9.16 29.91 2.75
CA LEU A 252 10.37 29.37 2.08
C LEU A 252 10.05 28.10 1.29
N GLY A 253 9.20 27.23 1.84
CA GLY A 253 8.71 26.03 1.16
C GLY A 253 7.89 26.39 -0.09
N LEU A 254 6.99 27.38 0.03
CA LEU A 254 6.22 27.89 -1.10
C LEU A 254 7.12 28.54 -2.16
N LEU A 255 8.14 29.31 -1.75
CA LEU A 255 9.09 29.93 -2.68
C LEU A 255 9.92 28.87 -3.42
N ALA A 256 10.39 27.84 -2.73
CA ALA A 256 11.09 26.71 -3.34
C ALA A 256 10.21 25.95 -4.31
N LEU A 257 8.94 25.70 -3.95
CA LEU A 257 7.96 25.04 -4.82
C LEU A 257 7.72 25.86 -6.10
N LEU A 258 7.56 27.19 -5.97
CA LEU A 258 7.38 28.08 -7.11
C LEU A 258 8.60 28.08 -8.05
N LEU A 259 9.82 28.07 -7.51
CA LEU A 259 11.04 27.97 -8.31
C LEU A 259 11.12 26.63 -9.06
N VAL A 260 10.78 25.52 -8.40
CA VAL A 260 10.74 24.20 -9.03
C VAL A 260 9.68 24.15 -10.13
N CYS A 261 8.47 24.65 -9.88
CA CYS A 261 7.41 24.74 -10.89
C CYS A 261 7.84 25.60 -12.08
N PHE A 262 8.49 26.74 -11.84
CA PHE A 262 9.00 27.60 -12.92
C PHE A 262 10.07 26.89 -13.76
N VAL A 263 10.99 26.15 -13.12
CA VAL A 263 12.01 25.36 -13.84
C VAL A 263 11.37 24.22 -14.64
N ARG A 264 10.39 23.51 -14.06
CA ARG A 264 9.65 22.45 -14.77
C ARG A 264 8.90 23.01 -15.96
N TYR A 265 8.20 24.13 -15.79
CA TYR A 265 7.52 24.83 -16.87
C TYR A 265 8.48 25.26 -17.98
N LYS A 266 9.66 25.80 -17.63
CA LYS A 266 10.68 26.14 -18.63
C LYS A 266 11.24 24.91 -19.35
N ARG A 267 11.37 23.77 -18.66
CA ARG A 267 11.81 22.51 -19.27
C ARG A 267 10.75 21.93 -20.20
N GLU A 268 9.48 21.95 -19.80
CA GLU A 268 8.35 21.53 -20.63
C GLU A 268 8.22 22.41 -21.88
N LYS A 269 8.32 23.75 -21.73
CA LYS A 269 8.35 24.67 -22.89
C LYS A 269 9.54 24.41 -23.81
N LYS A 270 10.71 24.07 -23.28
CA LYS A 270 11.87 23.66 -24.10
C LYS A 270 11.63 22.34 -24.82
N MET A 271 10.93 21.40 -24.19
CA MET A 271 10.58 20.11 -24.77
C MET A 271 9.55 20.29 -25.91
N GLU A 272 8.51 21.08 -25.70
CA GLU A 272 7.53 21.44 -26.76
C GLU A 272 8.21 22.09 -27.98
N VAL A 273 9.21 22.96 -27.75
CA VAL A 273 9.98 23.58 -28.84
C VAL A 273 10.90 22.55 -29.52
N MET A 274 11.49 21.61 -28.77
CA MET A 274 12.31 20.54 -29.34
C MET A 274 11.48 19.53 -30.14
N GLU A 275 10.26 19.20 -29.70
CA GLU A 275 9.34 18.32 -30.43
C GLU A 275 8.90 18.96 -31.75
N ARG A 276 8.52 20.25 -31.74
CA ARG A 276 8.18 20.98 -32.98
C ARG A 276 9.36 21.05 -33.95
N ASN A 277 10.58 21.21 -33.46
CA ASN A 277 11.77 21.23 -34.33
C ASN A 277 12.13 19.83 -34.86
N ALA A 278 11.80 18.76 -34.14
CA ALA A 278 11.99 17.39 -34.59
C ALA A 278 10.98 17.01 -35.70
N GLU A 279 9.75 17.52 -35.64
CA GLU A 279 8.75 17.36 -36.72
C GLU A 279 9.11 18.15 -38.00
N VAL A 280 9.92 19.20 -37.87
CA VAL A 280 10.46 19.99 -38.99
C VAL A 280 11.78 19.42 -39.53
N GLY A 281 12.34 18.39 -38.87
CA GLY A 281 13.54 17.69 -39.30
C GLY A 281 13.29 16.83 -40.54
N GLU A 282 13.58 17.40 -41.71
CA GLU A 282 13.70 16.78 -43.04
C GLU A 282 12.68 15.69 -43.40
N THR A 283 11.67 16.07 -44.20
CA THR A 283 10.82 15.11 -44.92
C THR A 283 11.68 14.20 -45.80
N LEU A 284 11.92 12.97 -45.35
CA LEU A 284 12.53 11.94 -46.18
C LEU A 284 11.73 11.87 -47.49
N ARG A 285 12.41 12.12 -48.62
CA ARG A 285 11.77 12.12 -49.95
C ARG A 285 11.05 10.79 -50.17
N MET A 286 9.73 10.85 -50.18
CA MET A 286 8.86 9.71 -50.50
C MET A 286 8.86 9.53 -52.02
N ALA A 287 9.20 8.33 -52.50
CA ALA A 287 8.97 7.98 -53.90
C ALA A 287 7.73 7.10 -53.99
N GLN A 288 6.93 7.32 -55.02
CA GLN A 288 5.75 6.51 -55.27
C GLN A 288 6.15 5.27 -56.08
N VAL A 289 6.00 4.10 -55.47
CA VAL A 289 6.21 2.81 -56.15
C VAL A 289 4.85 2.18 -56.36
N GLY A 290 4.29 2.34 -57.57
CA GLY A 290 2.95 1.87 -57.89
C GLY A 290 1.85 2.60 -57.09
N ARG A 291 1.04 1.86 -56.32
CA ARG A 291 -0.07 2.39 -55.52
C ARG A 291 0.28 2.71 -54.06
N SER A 292 1.55 2.55 -53.65
CA SER A 292 2.01 2.83 -52.28
C SER A 292 3.21 3.79 -52.26
N GLN A 293 3.23 4.69 -51.28
CA GLN A 293 4.39 5.53 -50.99
C GLN A 293 5.27 4.89 -49.93
N ALA A 294 6.59 4.92 -50.14
CA ALA A 294 7.58 4.45 -49.18
C ALA A 294 8.81 5.38 -49.17
N PRO A 295 9.51 5.49 -48.02
CA PRO A 295 10.70 6.33 -47.88
C PRO A 295 11.88 5.74 -48.67
N VAL A 296 12.61 6.57 -49.42
CA VAL A 296 13.76 6.14 -50.22
C VAL A 296 15.05 6.70 -49.64
N ALA A 297 16.00 5.81 -49.34
CA ALA A 297 17.37 6.18 -49.04
C ALA A 297 18.17 6.32 -50.35
N LEU A 298 18.88 7.44 -50.54
CA LEU A 298 19.81 7.60 -51.66
C LEU A 298 21.00 6.65 -51.48
N GLY A 299 20.97 5.52 -52.19
CA GLY A 299 22.11 4.61 -52.26
C GLY A 299 23.21 5.17 -53.15
N THR A 300 24.36 5.54 -52.57
CA THR A 300 25.58 5.80 -53.32
C THR A 300 26.20 4.47 -53.77
N ARG A 301 26.09 4.16 -55.06
CA ARG A 301 26.69 2.96 -55.66
C ARG A 301 28.13 3.28 -56.08
N THR A 302 29.12 2.79 -55.34
CA THR A 302 30.53 2.84 -55.77
C THR A 302 30.77 1.83 -56.91
N LYS A 303 31.39 2.26 -58.00
CA LYS A 303 31.82 1.37 -59.10
C LYS A 303 33.14 0.69 -58.72
N PRO A 304 33.27 -0.64 -58.87
CA PRO A 304 34.57 -1.29 -58.75
C PRO A 304 35.45 -0.98 -59.98
N VAL A 305 36.72 -0.66 -59.73
CA VAL A 305 37.77 -0.51 -60.74
C VAL A 305 38.48 -1.87 -60.87
N ILE A 306 38.58 -2.38 -62.10
CA ILE A 306 39.28 -3.63 -62.41
C ILE A 306 40.67 -3.25 -62.90
N GLU A 307 41.72 -3.72 -62.21
CA GLU A 307 43.10 -3.62 -62.69
C GLU A 307 43.41 -4.82 -63.59
N SER A 308 43.89 -4.55 -64.80
CA SER A 308 44.45 -5.55 -65.68
C SER A 308 45.71 -4.98 -66.33
N GLU A 309 46.88 -5.53 -66.00
CA GLU A 309 48.01 -5.57 -66.92
C GLU A 309 48.61 -6.97 -66.95
N TYR A 310 48.47 -7.59 -68.12
CA TYR A 310 49.26 -8.72 -68.60
C TYR A 310 50.67 -8.21 -68.92
N VAL A 311 51.70 -8.91 -68.44
CA VAL A 311 53.06 -8.80 -68.99
C VAL A 311 53.38 -10.12 -69.69
N ALA A 312 53.78 -9.98 -70.95
CA ALA A 312 54.29 -11.02 -71.84
C ALA A 312 55.72 -11.41 -71.49
#